data_AF-F4WPN7-F1
#
_entry.id   AF-F4WPN7-F1
#
_cell.length_a   1.000
_cell.length_b   1.000
_cell.length_c   1.000
_cell.angle_alpha   90.00
_cell.angle_beta   90.00
_cell.angle_gamma   90.00
#
_symmetry.space_group_name_H-M   'P 1'
#
loop_
_entity.id
_entity.type
_entity.pdbx_description
1 polymer ?
#
loop_
_entity_poly.entity_id
_entity_poly.type
_entity_poly.pdbx_seq_one_letter_code
_entity_poly.pdbx_strand_id
1 'polypeptide(L)' 'MPSFKPNKGHLRELFPQMTLIRLKTIYFFNLKKSAAEAHRLLVEAYGEAALSERSCREWFQKFKNGEFDVEDKERSGSV' A
#
# COMPACT_ATOMS: atom_id res chain seq x y z
N MET A 1 -3.42 -31.94 -13.62
CA MET A 1 -3.76 -30.58 -13.13
C MET A 1 -3.26 -29.57 -14.15
N PRO A 2 -4.08 -28.64 -14.66
CA PRO A 2 -3.61 -27.67 -15.65
C PRO A 2 -2.63 -26.68 -14.99
N SER A 3 -1.50 -26.47 -15.65
CA SER A 3 -0.46 -25.54 -15.19
C SER A 3 -0.91 -24.10 -15.42
N PHE A 4 -1.15 -23.39 -14.32
CA PHE A 4 -1.43 -21.96 -14.37
C PHE A 4 -0.18 -21.22 -14.86
N LYS A 5 -0.28 -20.62 -16.05
CA LYS A 5 0.74 -19.71 -16.58
C LYS A 5 0.22 -18.27 -16.46
N PRO A 6 0.75 -17.47 -15.53
CA PRO A 6 0.25 -16.11 -15.34
C PRO A 6 0.62 -15.26 -16.56
N ASN A 7 -0.40 -14.70 -17.21
CA ASN A 7 -0.23 -13.65 -18.22
C ASN A 7 -0.13 -12.28 -17.53
N LYS A 8 0.41 -11.27 -18.23
CA LYS A 8 0.60 -9.91 -17.68
C LYS A 8 -0.72 -9.21 -17.27
N GLY A 9 -1.88 -9.74 -17.67
CA GLY A 9 -3.20 -9.27 -17.25
C GLY A 9 -3.67 -9.81 -15.90
N HIS A 10 -3.19 -10.99 -15.48
CA HIS A 10 -3.52 -11.60 -14.18
C HIS A 10 -2.85 -10.91 -12.98
N LEU A 11 -1.88 -10.02 -13.21
CA LEU A 11 -1.30 -9.23 -12.14
C LEU A 11 -2.32 -8.28 -11.51
N ARG A 12 -3.34 -7.81 -12.25
CA ARG A 12 -4.37 -6.91 -11.72
C ARG A 12 -5.23 -7.53 -10.61
N GLU A 13 -5.37 -8.85 -10.58
CA GLU A 13 -6.08 -9.56 -9.50
C GLU A 13 -5.18 -9.87 -8.29
N LEU A 14 -3.85 -9.74 -8.43
CA LEU A 14 -2.87 -9.82 -7.34
C LEU A 14 -2.49 -8.44 -6.75
N PHE A 15 -3.00 -7.35 -7.33
CA PHE A 15 -2.87 -5.97 -6.84
C PHE A 15 -3.80 -5.52 -5.68
N PRO A 16 -4.87 -6.23 -5.22
CA PRO A 16 -5.83 -5.63 -4.31
C PRO A 16 -5.24 -5.30 -2.93
N GLN A 17 -4.31 -6.10 -2.41
CA GLN A 17 -3.68 -5.86 -1.11
C GLN A 17 -2.91 -4.53 -1.05
N MET A 18 -2.13 -4.19 -2.08
CA MET A 18 -1.31 -2.97 -2.09
C MET A 18 -2.20 -1.71 -2.16
N THR A 19 -3.25 -1.75 -2.98
CA THR A 19 -4.26 -0.68 -3.08
C THR A 19 -5.08 -0.55 -1.79
N LEU A 20 -5.49 -1.66 -1.19
CA LEU A 20 -6.24 -1.67 0.08
C LEU A 20 -5.41 -1.10 1.23
N ILE A 21 -4.13 -1.44 1.32
CA ILE A 21 -3.24 -0.90 2.36
C ILE A 21 -3.03 0.60 2.16
N ARG A 22 -2.82 1.09 0.92
CA ARG A 22 -2.73 2.53 0.63
C ARG A 22 -4.02 3.27 1.01
N LEU A 23 -5.19 2.76 0.61
CA LEU A 23 -6.49 3.34 0.98
C LEU A 23 -6.69 3.39 2.49
N LYS A 24 -6.38 2.31 3.20
CA LYS A 24 -6.46 2.24 4.66
C LYS A 24 -5.50 3.23 5.34
N THR A 25 -4.31 3.42 4.78
CA THR A 25 -3.30 4.36 5.29
C THR A 25 -3.76 5.82 5.12
N ILE A 26 -4.36 6.16 3.97
CA ILE A 26 -5.00 7.48 3.73
C ILE A 26 -6.15 7.71 4.72
N TYR A 27 -6.98 6.69 4.94
CA TYR A 27 -8.07 6.76 5.92
C TYR A 27 -7.55 7.09 7.32
N PHE A 28 -6.51 6.41 7.81
CA PHE A 28 -5.91 6.70 9.12
C PHE A 28 -5.29 8.10 9.20
N PHE A 29 -4.66 8.57 8.12
CA PHE A 29 -4.16 9.94 8.03
C PHE A 29 -5.29 10.98 8.18
N ASN A 30 -6.42 10.77 7.50
CA ASN A 30 -7.59 11.64 7.60
C ASN A 30 -8.21 11.64 8.99
N LEU A 31 -8.18 10.49 9.69
CA LEU A 31 -8.55 10.37 11.11
C LEU A 31 -7.55 11.00 12.08
N LYS A 32 -6.53 11.73 11.59
CA LYS A 32 -5.48 12.37 12.40
C LYS A 32 -4.70 11.39 13.29
N LYS A 33 -4.63 10.11 12.90
CA LYS A 33 -3.75 9.15 13.55
C LYS A 33 -2.29 9.50 13.27
N SER A 34 -1.40 9.05 14.14
CA SER A 34 0.04 9.05 13.86
C SER A 34 0.42 7.89 12.94
N ALA A 35 1.56 8.00 12.26
CA ALA A 35 2.08 6.90 11.44
C ALA A 35 2.34 5.62 12.26
N ALA A 36 2.72 5.77 13.53
CA ALA A 36 2.93 4.64 14.44
C ALA A 36 1.62 3.93 14.81
N GLU A 37 0.54 4.67 15.07
CA GLU A 37 -0.79 4.09 15.30
C GLU A 37 -1.33 3.41 14.04
N ALA A 38 -1.20 4.06 12.87
CA ALA A 38 -1.61 3.49 11.60
C ALA A 38 -0.85 2.19 11.30
N HIS A 39 0.47 2.14 11.54
CA HIS A 39 1.26 0.93 11.40
C HIS A 39 0.75 -0.21 12.30
N ARG A 40 0.48 0.05 13.58
CA ARG A 40 -0.07 -0.97 14.50
C ARG A 40 -1.40 -1.54 13.99
N LEU A 41 -2.31 -0.68 13.53
CA LEU A 41 -3.61 -1.09 13.00
C LEU A 41 -3.48 -1.86 11.67
N LEU A 42 -2.49 -1.53 10.84
CA LEU A 42 -2.19 -2.27 9.62
C LEU A 42 -1.61 -3.65 9.93
N VAL A 43 -0.69 -3.77 10.89
CA VAL A 43 -0.13 -5.05 11.34
C VAL A 43 -1.22 -5.93 11.95
N GLU A 44 -2.14 -5.35 12.73
CA GLU A 44 -3.28 -6.09 13.28
C GLU A 44 -4.21 -6.63 12.18
N ALA A 45 -4.46 -5.85 11.12
CA ALA A 45 -5.36 -6.25 10.05
C ALA A 45 -4.73 -7.18 8.98
N TYR A 46 -3.44 -7.02 8.70
CA TYR A 46 -2.77 -7.64 7.55
C TYR A 46 -1.54 -8.50 7.92
N GLY A 47 -1.11 -8.50 9.18
CA GLY A 47 0.03 -9.28 9.65
C GLY A 47 1.32 -8.96 8.89
N GLU A 48 1.98 -9.98 8.38
CA GLU A 48 3.23 -9.87 7.61
C GLU A 48 3.05 -9.12 6.27
N ALA A 49 1.83 -9.02 5.76
CA ALA A 49 1.53 -8.26 4.55
C ALA A 49 1.37 -6.75 4.80
N ALA A 50 1.47 -6.29 6.06
CA ALA A 50 1.39 -4.88 6.40
C ALA A 50 2.61 -4.08 5.91
N LEU A 51 2.41 -2.78 5.70
CA LEU A 51 3.54 -1.87 5.46
C LEU A 51 4.47 -1.85 6.67
N SER A 52 5.77 -1.75 6.40
CA SER A 52 6.73 -1.42 7.45
C SER A 52 6.44 -0.04 8.06
N GLU A 53 6.82 0.17 9.32
CA GLU A 53 6.64 1.46 9.98
C GLU A 53 7.33 2.61 9.21
N ARG A 54 8.50 2.34 8.64
CA ARG A 54 9.23 3.30 7.81
C ARG A 54 8.41 3.72 6.59
N SER A 55 7.87 2.75 5.86
CA SER A 55 7.01 3.02 4.70
C SER A 55 5.77 3.80 5.10
N CYS A 56 5.16 3.47 6.25
CA CYS A 56 4.02 4.21 6.78
C CYS A 56 4.39 5.68 7.06
N ARG A 57 5.55 5.96 7.65
CA ARG A 57 6.05 7.33 7.86
C ARG A 57 6.29 8.10 6.56
N GLU A 58 6.89 7.45 5.57
CA GLU A 58 7.13 8.04 4.24
C GLU A 58 5.80 8.43 3.56
N TRP A 59 4.79 7.55 3.61
CA TRP A 59 3.44 7.86 3.11
C TRP A 59 2.79 9.03 3.85
N PHE A 60 2.89 9.05 5.17
CA PHE A 60 2.35 10.14 5.97
C PHE A 60 3.01 11.50 5.67
N GLN A 61 4.30 11.50 5.30
CA GLN A 61 4.97 12.71 4.81
C GLN A 61 4.42 13.15 3.45
N LYS A 62 4.19 12.20 2.52
CA LYS A 62 3.59 12.48 1.21
C LYS A 62 2.17 13.07 1.33
N PHE A 63 1.35 12.52 2.22
CA PHE A 63 -0.01 13.02 2.47
C PHE A 63 -0.02 14.44 3.01
N LYS A 64 0.96 14.81 3.85
CA LYS A 64 1.12 16.21 4.29
C LYS A 64 1.44 17.16 3.14
N ASN A 65 2.09 16.66 2.09
CA ASN A 65 2.39 17.39 0.88
C ASN A 65 1.27 17.33 -0.17
N GLY A 66 0.13 16.69 0.14
CA GLY A 66 -1.02 16.57 -0.75
C GLY A 66 -0.95 15.43 -1.77
N GLU A 67 0.02 14.52 -1.65
CA GLU A 67 0.21 13.41 -2.60
C GLU A 67 -0.58 12.17 -2.14
N PHE A 68 -1.78 11.97 -2.69
CA PHE A 68 -2.70 10.88 -2.34
C PHE A 68 -2.86 9.80 -3.42
N ASP A 69 -1.90 9.70 -4.33
CA ASP A 69 -1.99 8.74 -5.44
C ASP A 69 -2.02 7.29 -4.92
N VAL A 70 -3.06 6.57 -5.32
CA VAL A 70 -3.31 5.17 -4.94
C VAL A 70 -2.89 4.19 -6.03
N GLU A 71 -2.63 4.67 -7.24
CA GLU A 71 -2.12 3.85 -8.32
C GLU A 71 -0.62 3.61 -8.11
N ASP A 72 -0.19 2.35 -8.28
CA ASP A 72 1.23 2.10 -8.47
C ASP A 72 1.61 2.70 -9.82
N LYS A 73 2.19 3.91 -9.79
CA LYS A 73 2.90 4.41 -10.96
C LYS A 73 3.97 3.40 -11.27
N GLU A 74 3.89 2.78 -12.45
CA GLU A 74 4.91 1.89 -12.96
C GLU A 74 6.27 2.58 -12.74
N ARG A 75 7.10 2.01 -11.86
CA ARG A 75 8.48 2.46 -11.70
C ARG A 75 9.13 2.17 -13.04
N SER A 76 9.26 3.18 -13.90
CA SER A 76 10.14 3.12 -15.06
C SER A 76 11.56 3.00 -14.51
N GLY A 77 11.96 1.78 -14.19
CA GLY A 77 13.35 1.42 -14.02
C GLY A 77 13.98 1.64 -15.38
N SER A 78 14.69 2.75 -15.54
CA SER A 78 15.59 2.92 -16.66
C SER A 78 16.58 1.75 -16.63
N VAL A 79 16.61 1.04 -17.77
CA VAL A 79 17.60 0.02 -18.13
C VAL A 79 19.01 0.60 -18.05
#